data_AF-A0A316K252-F1
#
_entry.id   AF-A0A316K252-F1
#
_cell.length_a   1.000
_cell.length_b   1.000
_cell.length_c   1.000
_cell.angle_alpha   90.00
_cell.angle_beta   90.00
_cell.angle_gamma   90.00
#
_symmetry.space_group_name_H-M   'P 1'
#
loop_
_entity.id
_entity.type
_entity.pdbx_description
1 polymer ?
#
loop_
_entity_poly.entity_id
_entity_poly.type
_entity_poly.pdbx_seq_one_letter_code
_entity_poly.pdbx_strand_id
1 'polypeptide(L)'
;MGLIWNGENAQRKIEELYALNDQERIKQAQMIRRNIREWAEENFCFSERQMKCLNLLPNNYLDETGFLLARALEQKYPIDVFCSDDSINPNLRKRGDCVEVGWSEKEGFHATYKFTF
;
A
#
# COMPACT_ATOMS: atom_id res chain seq x y z
N MET A 1 -10.50 -17.30 2.24
CA MET A 1 -9.98 -16.84 0.94
C MET A 1 -9.60 -15.39 1.13
N GLY A 2 -8.36 -15.00 0.78
CA GLY A 2 -7.91 -13.61 0.92
C GLY A 2 -8.61 -12.67 -0.06
N LEU A 3 -8.53 -11.37 0.19
CA LEU A 3 -9.16 -10.35 -0.66
C LEU A 3 -8.33 -10.13 -1.92
N ILE A 4 -8.94 -10.09 -3.10
CA ILE A 4 -8.19 -9.78 -4.33
C ILE A 4 -7.59 -8.38 -4.20
N TRP A 5 -6.29 -8.23 -4.46
CA TRP A 5 -5.66 -6.92 -4.44
C TRP A 5 -6.21 -6.02 -5.55
N ASN A 6 -7.00 -5.02 -5.16
CA ASN A 6 -7.52 -3.95 -6.02
C ASN A 6 -7.85 -2.70 -5.16
N GLY A 7 -8.29 -1.60 -5.79
CA GLY A 7 -8.52 -0.33 -5.08
C GLY A 7 -9.63 -0.45 -4.03
N GLU A 8 -10.74 -1.09 -4.37
CA GLU A 8 -11.89 -1.29 -3.48
C GLU A 8 -11.53 -2.12 -2.24
N ASN A 9 -10.87 -3.26 -2.44
CA ASN A 9 -10.47 -4.14 -1.35
C ASN A 9 -9.36 -3.54 -0.49
N ALA A 10 -8.44 -2.77 -1.09
CA ALA A 10 -7.42 -2.05 -0.35
C ALA A 10 -8.06 -0.96 0.54
N GLN A 11 -9.00 -0.18 -0.01
CA GLN A 11 -9.73 0.82 0.76
C GLN A 11 -10.55 0.19 1.89
N ARG A 12 -11.28 -0.90 1.60
CA ARG A 12 -12.01 -1.65 2.63
C ARG A 12 -11.07 -2.14 3.72
N LYS A 13 -9.86 -2.58 3.38
CA LYS A 13 -8.89 -3.02 4.39
C LYS A 13 -8.40 -1.88 5.27
N ILE A 14 -8.20 -0.69 4.70
CA ILE A 14 -7.87 0.51 5.47
C ILE A 14 -9.00 0.87 6.45
N GLU A 15 -10.26 0.80 6.00
CA GLU A 15 -11.43 1.02 6.86
C GLU A 15 -11.51 -0.01 7.99
N GLU A 16 -11.28 -1.30 7.69
CA GLU A 16 -11.18 -2.36 8.69
C GLU A 16 -10.10 -2.03 9.74
N LEU A 17 -8.91 -1.60 9.31
CA LEU A 17 -7.81 -1.24 10.20
C LEU A 17 -8.15 -0.01 11.08
N TYR A 18 -8.91 0.95 10.55
CA TYR A 18 -9.36 2.10 11.32
C TYR A 18 -10.49 1.79 12.30
N ALA A 19 -11.27 0.75 12.04
CA ALA A 19 -12.28 0.26 12.97
C ALA A 19 -11.71 -0.54 14.16
N LEU A 20 -10.45 -1.00 14.07
CA LEU A 20 -9.77 -1.68 15.17
C LEU A 20 -9.57 -0.78 16.38
N ASN A 21 -9.54 -1.39 17.57
CA ASN A 21 -9.14 -0.69 18.78
C ASN A 21 -7.66 -0.25 18.69
N ASP A 22 -7.26 0.70 19.55
CA ASP A 22 -5.93 1.31 19.47
C ASP A 22 -4.78 0.29 19.62
N GLN A 23 -4.94 -0.73 20.48
CA GLN A 23 -3.91 -1.76 20.65
C GLN A 23 -3.74 -2.63 19.41
N GLU A 24 -4.85 -3.08 18.82
CA GLU A 24 -4.86 -3.91 17.62
C GLU A 24 -4.34 -3.14 16.40
N ARG A 25 -4.75 -1.88 16.24
CA ARG A 25 -4.27 -1.03 15.15
C ARG A 25 -2.76 -0.77 15.26
N ILE A 26 -2.24 -0.53 16.47
CA ILE A 26 -0.79 -0.37 16.69
C ILE A 26 -0.04 -1.67 16.34
N LYS A 27 -0.58 -2.85 16.69
CA LYS A 27 0.02 -4.12 16.29
C LYS A 27 0.08 -4.28 14.77
N GLN A 28 -1.00 -3.92 14.07
CA GLN A 28 -1.02 -3.94 12.60
C GLN A 28 0.02 -2.97 12.00
N ALA A 29 0.10 -1.75 12.53
CA ALA A 29 1.11 -0.78 12.12
C ALA A 29 2.55 -1.30 12.34
N GLN A 30 2.82 -2.02 13.43
CA GLN A 30 4.13 -2.63 13.69
C GLN A 30 4.45 -3.76 12.69
N MET A 31 3.47 -4.60 12.34
CA MET A 31 3.65 -5.64 11.31
C MET A 31 3.98 -5.01 9.95
N ILE A 32 3.21 -4.00 9.55
CA ILE A 32 3.43 -3.25 8.30
C ILE A 32 4.81 -2.60 8.27
N ARG A 33 5.23 -1.95 9.38
CA ARG A 33 6.54 -1.29 9.47
C ARG A 33 7.70 -2.29 9.38
N ARG A 34 7.51 -3.52 9.87
CA ARG A 34 8.54 -4.56 9.83
C ARG A 34 8.69 -5.15 8.44
N ASN A 35 7.60 -5.47 7.78
CA ASN A 35 7.60 -6.10 6.46
C ASN A 35 6.25 -5.89 5.75
N ILE A 36 6.10 -4.78 5.03
CA ILE A 36 4.86 -4.48 4.31
C ILE A 36 4.53 -5.53 3.24
N ARG A 37 5.55 -6.17 2.65
CA ARG A 37 5.34 -7.22 1.64
C ARG A 37 4.63 -8.42 2.25
N GLU A 38 5.20 -8.97 3.31
CA GLU A 38 4.64 -10.13 4.03
C GLU A 38 3.24 -9.80 4.57
N TRP A 39 3.06 -8.61 5.16
CA TRP A 39 1.73 -8.17 5.60
C TRP A 39 0.73 -8.13 4.45
N ALA A 40 1.12 -7.63 3.28
CA ALA A 40 0.23 -7.54 2.13
C ALA A 40 -0.11 -8.94 1.60
N GLU A 41 0.85 -9.85 1.51
CA GLU A 41 0.66 -11.25 1.09
C GLU A 41 -0.24 -12.05 2.05
N GLU A 42 -0.22 -11.74 3.35
CA GLU A 42 -1.11 -12.35 4.34
C GLU A 42 -2.57 -11.85 4.22
N ASN A 43 -2.76 -10.60 3.81
CA ASN A 43 -4.07 -9.94 3.81
C ASN A 43 -4.76 -9.96 2.44
N PHE A 44 -4.01 -10.15 1.36
CA PHE A 44 -4.51 -10.07 0.00
C PHE A 44 -4.06 -11.24 -0.88
N CYS A 45 -4.93 -11.62 -1.80
CA CYS A 45 -4.60 -12.50 -2.91
C CYS A 45 -4.18 -11.65 -4.11
N PHE A 46 -2.92 -11.81 -4.52
CA PHE A 46 -2.38 -11.15 -5.70
C PHE A 46 -2.49 -12.06 -6.93
N SER A 47 -2.74 -11.47 -8.09
CA SER A 47 -2.52 -12.16 -9.36
C SER A 47 -1.03 -12.38 -9.63
N GLU A 48 -0.70 -13.29 -10.54
CA GLU A 48 0.70 -13.56 -10.93
C GLU A 48 1.43 -12.28 -11.39
N ARG A 49 0.75 -11.43 -12.17
CA ARG A 49 1.30 -10.16 -12.65
C ARG A 49 1.56 -9.18 -11.51
N GLN A 50 0.65 -9.09 -10.54
CA GLN A 50 0.82 -8.22 -9.37
C GLN A 50 1.97 -8.70 -8.48
N MET A 51 2.10 -10.02 -8.26
CA MET A 51 3.23 -10.61 -7.54
C MET A 51 4.56 -10.32 -8.22
N LYS A 52 4.61 -10.45 -9.56
CA LYS A 52 5.80 -10.10 -10.34
C LYS A 52 6.18 -8.63 -10.15
N CYS A 53 5.21 -7.72 -10.16
CA CYS A 53 5.44 -6.30 -9.89
C CYS A 53 5.95 -6.05 -8.47
N LEU A 54 5.31 -6.65 -7.46
CA LEU A 54 5.71 -6.56 -6.05
C LEU A 54 7.16 -7.03 -5.84
N ASN A 55 7.55 -8.11 -6.51
CA ASN A 55 8.91 -8.65 -6.44
C ASN A 55 9.98 -7.78 -7.11
N LEU A 56 9.60 -6.94 -8.07
CA LEU A 56 10.50 -6.01 -8.75
C LEU A 56 10.69 -4.69 -8.01
N LEU A 57 9.87 -4.42 -6.98
CA LEU A 57 10.01 -3.18 -6.20
C LEU A 57 11.33 -3.16 -5.40
N PRO A 58 12.07 -2.04 -5.42
CA PRO A 58 13.23 -1.85 -4.56
C PRO A 58 12.85 -1.93 -3.06
N ASN A 59 13.71 -2.54 -2.24
CA ASN A 59 13.45 -2.68 -0.80
C ASN A 59 13.27 -1.33 -0.10
N ASN A 60 14.06 -0.31 -0.45
CA ASN A 60 13.93 1.02 0.12
C ASN A 60 12.56 1.67 -0.15
N TYR A 61 11.95 1.35 -1.30
CA TYR A 61 10.59 1.81 -1.60
C TYR A 61 9.55 1.10 -0.71
N LEU A 62 9.70 -0.21 -0.51
CA LEU A 62 8.85 -0.98 0.40
C LEU A 62 8.99 -0.48 1.84
N ASP A 63 10.22 -0.19 2.28
CA ASP A 63 10.50 0.35 3.62
C ASP A 63 9.85 1.72 3.82
N GLU A 64 10.00 2.64 2.86
CA GLU A 64 9.38 3.98 2.90
C GLU A 64 7.84 3.87 2.93
N THR A 65 7.26 3.01 2.09
CA THR A 65 5.81 2.78 2.04
C THR A 65 5.30 2.20 3.36
N GLY A 66 5.97 1.17 3.89
CA GLY A 66 5.65 0.53 5.16
C GLY A 66 5.74 1.51 6.32
N PHE A 67 6.77 2.36 6.35
CA PHE A 67 6.91 3.39 7.36
C PHE A 67 5.76 4.39 7.34
N LEU A 68 5.42 4.93 6.16
CA LEU A 68 4.35 5.93 5.99
C LEU A 68 2.97 5.35 6.33
N LEU A 69 2.64 4.15 5.82
CA LEU A 69 1.38 3.46 6.11
C LEU A 69 1.25 3.17 7.61
N ALA A 70 2.28 2.63 8.23
CA ALA A 70 2.29 2.39 9.67
C ALA A 70 2.10 3.68 10.46
N ARG A 71 2.77 4.77 10.06
CA ARG A 71 2.65 6.07 10.73
C ARG A 71 1.24 6.64 10.62
N ALA A 72 0.63 6.54 9.44
CA ALA A 72 -0.74 6.99 9.22
C ALA A 72 -1.74 6.20 10.07
N LEU A 73 -1.59 4.87 10.18
CA LEU A 73 -2.42 4.04 11.06
C LEU A 73 -2.24 4.39 12.54
N GLU A 74 -1.00 4.60 13.00
CA GLU A 74 -0.72 5.00 14.38
C GLU A 74 -1.39 6.33 14.75
N GLN A 75 -1.34 7.30 13.84
CA GLN A 75 -1.83 8.67 14.06
C GLN A 75 -3.28 8.90 13.59
N LYS A 76 -3.93 7.88 13.01
CA LYS A 76 -5.25 8.00 12.36
C LYS A 76 -5.30 9.03 11.23
N TYR A 77 -4.21 9.20 10.50
CA TYR A 77 -4.21 10.06 9.31
C TYR A 77 -5.00 9.41 8.18
N PRO A 78 -5.88 10.13 7.47
CA PRO A 78 -6.59 9.56 6.34
C PRO A 78 -5.62 9.08 5.24
N ILE A 79 -5.92 7.90 4.69
CA ILE A 79 -5.16 7.25 3.63
C ILE A 79 -6.14 6.94 2.52
N ASP A 80 -5.90 7.50 1.34
CA ASP A 80 -6.61 7.11 0.13
C ASP A 80 -5.72 6.15 -0.68
N VAL A 81 -6.27 4.99 -1.01
CA VAL A 81 -5.56 3.99 -1.83
C VAL A 81 -6.18 3.94 -3.22
N PHE A 82 -5.36 4.21 -4.24
CA PHE A 82 -5.75 4.08 -5.63
C PHE A 82 -4.98 2.91 -6.24
N CYS A 83 -5.64 1.87 -6.74
CA CYS A 83 -4.98 0.78 -7.47
C CYS A 83 -5.59 0.67 -8.87
N SER A 84 -4.74 0.61 -9.90
CA SER A 84 -5.15 0.32 -11.27
C SER A 84 -4.24 -0.74 -11.89
N ASP A 85 -4.84 -1.64 -12.68
CA ASP A 85 -4.16 -2.60 -13.55
C ASP A 85 -3.84 -2.00 -14.95
N ASP A 86 -4.10 -0.70 -15.12
CA ASP A 86 -3.77 0.03 -16.35
C ASP A 86 -2.27 0.31 -16.44
N SER A 87 -1.74 0.25 -17.66
CA SER A 87 -0.36 0.61 -17.93
C SER A 87 -0.14 2.11 -17.71
N ILE A 88 0.57 2.47 -16.64
CA ILE A 88 0.96 3.87 -16.40
C ILE A 88 2.28 4.17 -17.12
N ASN A 89 2.34 5.32 -17.77
CA ASN A 89 3.57 5.84 -18.35
C ASN A 89 4.60 6.09 -17.23
N PRO A 90 5.77 5.42 -17.24
CA PRO A 90 6.77 5.54 -16.18
C PRO A 90 7.32 6.97 -16.01
N ASN A 91 7.10 7.86 -17.00
CA ASN A 91 7.50 9.27 -16.94
C ASN A 91 6.51 10.19 -16.20
N LEU A 92 5.36 9.68 -15.73
CA LEU A 92 4.36 10.49 -15.01
C LEU A 92 4.67 10.69 -13.52
N ARG A 93 5.77 10.13 -12.99
CA ARG A 93 6.20 10.36 -11.61
C ARG A 93 6.75 11.78 -11.43
N LYS A 94 5.88 12.74 -11.08
CA LYS A 94 6.30 13.90 -10.29
C LYS A 94 5.91 13.64 -8.84
N ARG A 95 6.90 13.53 -7.94
CA ARG A 95 6.70 13.79 -6.50
C ARG A 95 6.17 15.22 -6.39
N GLY A 96 4.85 15.38 -6.28
CA GLY A 96 4.21 16.61 -5.85
C GLY A 96 4.15 16.64 -4.32
N ASP A 97 3.91 17.83 -3.75
CA ASP A 97 4.00 18.12 -2.30
C ASP A 97 3.00 17.38 -1.39
N CYS A 98 2.20 16.48 -1.95
CA CYS A 98 1.44 15.45 -1.25
C CYS A 98 2.19 14.12 -1.44
N VAL A 99 2.60 13.47 -0.35
CA VAL A 99 3.41 12.24 -0.34
C VAL A 99 2.69 11.13 -1.11
N GLU A 100 2.90 11.09 -2.42
CA GLU A 100 2.33 10.13 -3.35
C GLU A 100 3.35 9.00 -3.55
N VAL A 101 3.04 7.82 -3.02
CA VAL A 101 3.90 6.64 -3.14
C VAL A 101 3.24 5.70 -4.15
N GLY A 102 3.68 5.81 -5.40
CA GLY A 102 3.09 5.14 -6.57
C GLY A 102 3.92 3.99 -7.12
N TRP A 103 3.33 2.81 -7.36
CA TRP A 103 4.02 1.64 -7.94
C TRP A 103 4.14 1.85 -9.45
N SER A 104 5.33 1.99 -10.00
CA SER A 104 5.48 1.92 -11.45
C SER A 104 6.93 1.64 -11.79
N GLU A 105 7.21 0.40 -12.16
CA GLU A 105 8.18 0.17 -13.22
C GLU A 105 7.90 -1.15 -13.93
N LYS A 106 7.65 -1.00 -15.24
CA LYS A 106 7.71 -1.99 -16.32
C LYS A 106 6.51 -2.88 -16.66
N GLU A 107 5.56 -3.19 -15.77
CA GLU A 107 4.44 -4.09 -16.16
C GLU A 107 3.03 -3.62 -15.77
N GLY A 108 2.78 -2.32 -15.86
CA GLY A 108 1.43 -1.74 -15.94
C GLY A 108 0.49 -2.09 -14.78
N PHE A 109 1.03 -2.16 -13.58
CA PHE A 109 0.27 -2.20 -12.34
C PHE A 109 0.73 -1.04 -11.48
N HIS A 110 -0.21 -0.23 -10.98
CA HIS A 110 0.07 0.93 -10.16
C HIS A 110 -0.86 1.01 -8.98
N ALA A 111 -0.31 1.07 -7.77
CA ALA A 111 -1.03 1.57 -6.62
C ALA A 111 -0.42 2.90 -6.18
N THR A 112 -1.23 3.91 -5.89
CA THR A 112 -0.80 5.17 -5.29
C THR A 112 -1.45 5.31 -3.93
N TYR A 113 -0.63 5.60 -2.92
CA TYR A 113 -1.11 5.98 -1.60
C TYR A 113 -1.02 7.50 -1.47
N LYS A 114 -2.13 8.13 -1.14
CA LYS A 114 -2.15 9.55 -0.78
C LYS A 114 -2.35 9.66 0.72
N PHE A 115 -1.35 10.21 1.39
CA PHE A 115 -1.41 10.54 2.82
C PHE A 115 -1.74 12.02 2.99
N THR A 116 -2.74 12.33 3.81
CA THR A 116 -3.03 13.71 4.22
C THR A 116 -2.72 13.84 5.70
N PHE A 117 -1.76 14.71 6.04
CA PHE A 117 -1.24 14.92 7.40
C PHE A 117 -1.89 16.11 8.09
#